data_AF-A0AAN5CP30-F1
#
_entry.id   AF-A0AAN5CP30-F1
#
_cell.length_a   1.000
_cell.length_b   1.000
_cell.length_c   1.000
_cell.angle_alpha   90.00
_cell.angle_beta   90.00
_cell.angle_gamma   90.00
#
_symmetry.space_group_name_H-M   'P 1'
#
loop_
_entity.id
_entity.type
_entity.pdbx_description
1 polymer ?
#
loop_
_entity_poly.entity_id
_entity_poly.type
_entity_poly.pdbx_seq_one_letter_code
_entity_poly.pdbx_strand_id
1 'polypeptide(L)'
;MKRIWNALGKPSKDANYQVKAVRHIEKVEKGEVKAESAPKYESEKIHFEEAQKDERIKEELRKKHEKLVENMNKLKITSTNPPERWTSTKDLPSRESEFLHRNDPVWEYGFYEPPLDKMPQGKLMLREAMEVLRKMQEANTEGDSVVAAKMREEANNELEKHEGVKRIGREKAQTLYEYFRPFERREEQKVVSRHDLARLQSALHGRGDEFSLPAHTHGHIKRIFEEEKKREWNQLLTEKDKEEFDEAIRVLRSEEHERLKKRLEQINEDEKKLGEAMEEAKKRRKERKETEE
;
A
#
# COMPACT_ATOMS: atom_id res chain seq x y z
N MET A 1 25.48 1.00 10.59
CA MET A 1 24.25 0.38 10.04
C MET A 1 23.60 -0.71 10.94
N LYS A 2 23.89 -0.82 12.25
CA LYS A 2 23.26 -1.82 13.15
C LYS A 2 22.30 -1.24 14.21
N ARG A 3 21.94 0.04 14.15
CA ARG A 3 21.21 0.74 15.23
C ARG A 3 19.71 0.96 14.99
N ILE A 4 19.18 0.61 13.81
CA ILE A 4 17.79 0.94 13.43
C ILE A 4 16.80 -0.19 13.78
N TRP A 5 17.28 -1.41 14.09
CA TRP A 5 16.41 -2.55 14.39
C TRP A 5 15.93 -2.64 15.85
N ASN A 6 16.47 -1.83 16.77
CA ASN A 6 16.10 -1.86 18.19
C ASN A 6 14.96 -0.89 18.56
N ALA A 7 14.38 -0.19 17.58
CA ALA A 7 13.35 0.84 17.82
C ALA A 7 11.90 0.33 17.68
N LEU A 8 11.68 -0.93 17.27
CA LEU A 8 10.35 -1.45 16.89
C LEU A 8 9.71 -2.45 17.87
N GLY A 9 10.20 -2.54 19.09
CA GLY A 9 9.58 -3.48 20.05
C GLY A 9 9.95 -3.18 21.49
N LYS A 10 9.34 -2.15 22.08
CA LYS A 10 9.15 -2.15 23.53
C LYS A 10 8.02 -3.17 23.80
N PRO A 11 8.28 -4.35 24.38
CA PRO A 11 7.21 -5.22 24.80
C PRO A 11 6.44 -4.50 25.90
N SER A 12 5.13 -4.32 25.72
CA SER A 12 4.27 -3.97 26.84
C SER A 12 4.47 -5.05 27.91
N LYS A 13 4.59 -4.63 29.18
CA LYS A 13 4.84 -5.56 30.30
C LYS A 13 3.80 -6.68 30.38
N ASP A 14 2.61 -6.46 29.82
CA ASP A 14 1.47 -7.38 29.84
C ASP A 14 1.61 -8.53 28.83
N ALA A 15 2.32 -8.33 27.70
CA ALA A 15 2.48 -9.37 26.68
C ALA A 15 3.25 -10.59 27.21
N ASN A 16 4.21 -10.38 28.13
CA ASN A 16 4.98 -11.46 28.73
C ASN A 16 4.15 -12.35 29.68
N TYR A 17 3.12 -11.81 30.33
CA TYR A 17 2.26 -12.60 31.22
C TYR A 17 1.29 -13.47 30.43
N GLN A 18 0.70 -12.93 29.36
CA GLN A 18 -0.22 -13.68 28.50
C GLN A 18 0.49 -14.85 27.80
N VAL A 19 1.69 -14.61 27.26
CA VAL A 19 2.50 -15.67 26.61
C VAL A 19 2.92 -16.76 27.61
N LYS A 20 3.24 -16.39 28.87
CA LYS A 20 3.54 -17.37 29.92
C LYS A 20 2.33 -18.19 30.34
N ALA A 21 1.15 -17.56 30.43
CA ALA A 21 -0.09 -18.25 30.78
C ALA A 21 -0.49 -19.28 29.71
N VAL A 22 -0.41 -18.90 28.42
CA VAL A 22 -0.68 -19.83 27.30
C VAL A 22 0.28 -21.01 27.34
N ARG A 23 1.59 -20.77 27.52
CA ARG A 23 2.59 -21.86 27.65
C ARG A 23 2.35 -22.75 28.87
N HIS A 24 1.82 -22.21 29.96
CA HIS A 24 1.49 -23.00 31.15
C HIS A 24 0.27 -23.89 30.89
N ILE A 25 -0.76 -23.36 30.23
CA ILE A 25 -1.95 -24.13 29.82
C ILE A 25 -1.55 -25.25 28.86
N GLU A 26 -0.71 -24.97 27.85
CA GLU A 26 -0.21 -25.98 26.92
C GLU A 26 0.56 -27.12 27.62
N LYS A 27 1.33 -26.81 28.68
CA LYS A 27 2.04 -27.82 29.49
C LYS A 27 1.09 -28.64 30.35
N VAL A 28 0.00 -28.05 30.83
CA VAL A 28 -1.05 -28.76 31.56
C VAL A 28 -1.83 -29.69 30.63
N GLU A 29 -2.19 -29.22 29.42
CA GLU A 29 -2.88 -30.03 28.40
C GLU A 29 -2.02 -31.20 27.90
N LYS A 30 -0.70 -31.00 27.77
CA LYS A 30 0.26 -32.05 27.44
C LYS A 30 0.55 -33.01 28.60
N GLY A 31 0.03 -32.73 29.80
CA GLY A 31 0.24 -33.55 31.01
C GLY A 31 1.64 -33.42 31.63
N GLU A 32 2.47 -32.47 31.17
CA GLU A 32 3.81 -32.21 31.70
C GLU A 32 3.76 -31.51 33.08
N VAL A 33 2.68 -30.78 33.36
CA VAL A 33 2.43 -30.10 34.65
C VAL A 33 1.04 -30.48 35.14
N LYS A 34 0.93 -31.00 36.37
CA LYS A 34 -0.37 -31.23 37.01
C LYS A 34 -1.05 -29.88 37.26
N ALA A 35 -2.33 -29.75 36.94
CA ALA A 35 -3.11 -28.56 37.31
C ALA A 35 -2.97 -28.33 38.82
N GLU A 36 -2.23 -27.30 39.21
CA GLU A 36 -1.98 -27.01 40.61
C GLU A 36 -3.31 -26.65 41.28
N SER A 37 -3.65 -27.36 42.36
CA SER A 37 -4.73 -26.95 43.26
C SER A 37 -4.44 -25.53 43.72
N ALA A 38 -5.51 -24.73 43.91
CA ALA A 38 -5.42 -23.33 44.29
C ALA A 38 -4.36 -23.07 45.39
N PRO A 39 -3.57 -21.97 45.29
CA PRO A 39 -2.52 -21.68 46.26
C PRO A 39 -3.11 -21.57 47.66
N LYS A 40 -2.72 -22.49 48.56
CA LYS A 40 -3.16 -22.45 49.96
C LYS A 40 -2.36 -21.40 50.70
N TYR A 41 -3.04 -20.42 51.29
CA TYR A 41 -2.40 -19.40 52.12
C TYR A 41 -1.75 -20.03 53.35
N GLU A 42 -0.62 -19.49 53.82
CA GLU A 42 0.09 -20.06 54.97
C GLU A 42 -0.75 -20.04 56.25
N SER A 43 -1.61 -19.03 56.40
CA SER A 43 -2.59 -18.94 57.49
C SER A 43 -3.62 -20.08 57.48
N GLU A 44 -3.92 -20.66 56.32
CA GLU A 44 -4.88 -21.77 56.18
C GLU A 44 -4.24 -23.15 56.44
N LYS A 45 -2.91 -23.24 56.35
CA LYS A 45 -2.18 -24.51 56.61
C LYS A 45 -2.34 -24.96 58.06
N ILE A 46 -2.35 -24.01 59.00
CA ILE A 46 -2.46 -24.28 60.44
C ILE A 46 -3.80 -24.96 60.76
N HIS A 47 -4.90 -24.39 60.26
CA HIS A 47 -6.24 -24.96 60.45
C HIS A 47 -6.44 -26.30 59.72
N PHE A 48 -5.77 -26.49 58.59
CA PHE A 48 -5.79 -27.77 57.89
C PHE A 48 -5.05 -28.87 58.66
N GLU A 49 -3.91 -28.55 59.26
CA GLU A 49 -3.17 -29.48 60.12
C GLU A 49 -3.92 -29.82 61.40
N GLU A 50 -4.61 -28.85 62.00
CA GLU A 50 -5.50 -29.05 63.16
C GLU A 50 -6.66 -30.00 62.79
N ALA A 51 -7.33 -29.75 61.68
CA ALA A 51 -8.42 -30.60 61.18
C ALA A 51 -7.94 -32.01 60.78
N GLN A 52 -6.70 -32.16 60.30
CA GLN A 52 -6.09 -33.46 60.02
C GLN A 52 -5.63 -34.21 61.28
N LYS A 53 -5.43 -33.54 62.41
CA LYS A 53 -5.08 -34.19 63.67
C LYS A 53 -6.31 -34.63 64.46
N ASP A 54 -7.47 -34.02 64.20
CA ASP A 54 -8.71 -34.33 64.91
C ASP A 54 -9.31 -35.67 64.46
N GLU A 55 -9.30 -36.66 65.36
CA GLU A 55 -9.74 -38.03 65.05
C GLU A 55 -11.24 -38.13 64.84
N ARG A 56 -12.03 -37.27 65.50
CA ARG A 56 -13.49 -37.22 65.34
C ARG A 56 -13.89 -36.87 63.91
N ILE A 57 -13.20 -35.90 63.32
CA ILE A 57 -13.42 -35.46 61.94
C ILE A 57 -13.02 -36.58 60.96
N LYS A 58 -11.95 -37.33 61.24
CA LYS A 58 -11.57 -38.50 60.42
C LYS A 58 -12.59 -39.62 60.50
N GLU A 59 -13.17 -39.87 61.66
CA GLU A 59 -14.21 -40.88 61.85
C GLU A 59 -15.51 -40.48 61.14
N GLU A 60 -15.91 -39.22 61.21
CA GLU A 60 -17.07 -38.69 60.47
C GLU A 60 -16.85 -38.71 58.96
N LEU A 61 -15.65 -38.37 58.48
CA LEU A 61 -15.27 -38.49 57.06
C LEU A 61 -15.29 -39.95 56.55
N ARG A 62 -15.00 -40.92 57.42
CA ARG A 62 -15.06 -42.35 57.09
C ARG A 62 -16.49 -42.91 57.12
N LYS A 63 -17.41 -42.27 57.86
CA LYS A 63 -18.82 -42.67 57.88
C LYS A 63 -19.48 -42.28 56.56
N LYS A 64 -19.87 -43.29 55.79
CA LYS A 64 -20.69 -43.08 54.58
C LYS A 64 -22.12 -42.76 55.00
N HIS A 65 -22.55 -41.51 54.80
CA HIS A 65 -23.94 -41.13 54.99
C HIS A 65 -24.76 -41.54 53.75
N GLU A 66 -25.57 -42.58 53.88
CA GLU A 66 -26.41 -43.12 52.80
C GLU A 66 -27.33 -42.05 52.18
N LYS A 67 -27.90 -41.17 53.02
CA LYS A 67 -28.71 -40.02 52.59
C LYS A 67 -27.94 -39.04 51.69
N LEU A 68 -26.64 -38.86 51.94
CA LEU A 68 -25.80 -37.98 51.12
C LEU A 68 -25.52 -38.61 49.76
N VAL A 69 -25.28 -39.93 49.72
CA VAL A 69 -25.08 -40.68 48.47
C VAL A 69 -26.34 -40.62 47.60
N GLU A 70 -27.53 -40.83 48.18
CA GLU A 70 -28.79 -40.69 47.46
C GLU A 70 -29.00 -39.28 46.90
N ASN A 71 -28.64 -38.24 47.66
CA ASN A 71 -28.75 -36.86 47.22
C ASN A 71 -27.71 -36.50 46.15
N MET A 72 -26.50 -37.03 46.23
CA MET A 72 -25.48 -36.89 45.19
C MET A 72 -25.89 -37.57 43.89
N ASN A 73 -26.51 -38.75 43.96
CA ASN A 73 -27.01 -39.47 42.78
C ASN A 73 -28.17 -38.73 42.09
N LYS A 74 -28.87 -37.83 42.80
CA LYS A 74 -29.88 -36.93 42.21
C LYS A 74 -29.28 -35.72 41.49
N LEU A 75 -28.01 -35.39 41.74
CA LEU A 75 -27.33 -34.28 41.07
C LEU A 75 -26.86 -34.71 39.69
N LYS A 76 -27.51 -34.18 38.65
CA LYS A 76 -27.04 -34.31 37.26
C LYS A 76 -25.96 -33.26 37.01
N ILE A 77 -24.70 -33.60 37.27
CA ILE A 77 -23.56 -32.73 36.96
C ILE A 77 -23.29 -32.80 35.46
N THR A 78 -23.84 -31.86 34.70
CA THR A 78 -23.40 -31.62 33.32
C THR A 78 -22.11 -30.80 33.38
N SER A 79 -21.00 -31.38 32.97
CA SER A 79 -19.72 -30.66 32.86
C SER A 79 -19.89 -29.44 31.95
N THR A 80 -19.51 -28.27 32.44
CA THR A 80 -19.34 -27.03 31.67
C THR A 80 -18.03 -27.01 30.89
N ASN A 81 -17.38 -28.17 30.70
CA ASN A 81 -16.36 -28.26 29.68
C ASN A 81 -17.00 -27.88 28.35
N PRO A 82 -16.53 -26.81 27.69
CA PRO A 82 -17.05 -26.48 26.38
C PRO A 82 -16.88 -27.73 25.52
N PRO A 83 -17.91 -28.13 24.72
CA PRO A 83 -17.71 -29.17 23.74
C PRO A 83 -16.44 -28.84 22.95
N GLU A 84 -15.62 -29.85 22.65
CA GLU A 84 -14.37 -29.69 21.91
C GLU A 84 -14.61 -28.67 20.79
N ARG A 85 -13.90 -27.54 20.85
CA ARG A 85 -14.02 -26.51 19.82
C ARG A 85 -13.80 -27.24 18.51
N TRP A 86 -14.75 -27.14 17.58
CA TRP A 86 -14.52 -27.55 16.20
C TRP A 86 -13.25 -26.84 15.73
N THR A 87 -12.15 -27.58 15.69
CA THR A 87 -10.94 -27.18 15.02
C THR A 87 -11.08 -27.76 13.62
N SER A 88 -11.09 -26.87 12.63
CA SER A 88 -11.09 -27.28 11.22
C SER A 88 -9.94 -28.26 11.00
N THR A 89 -10.24 -29.45 10.48
CA THR A 89 -9.22 -30.43 10.07
C THR A 89 -8.45 -30.00 8.82
N LYS A 90 -8.88 -28.92 8.15
CA LYS A 90 -8.09 -28.30 7.09
C LYS A 90 -6.94 -27.54 7.71
N ASP A 91 -5.74 -27.91 7.29
CA ASP A 91 -4.51 -27.18 7.57
C ASP A 91 -4.68 -25.71 7.13
N LEU A 92 -4.20 -24.80 7.99
CA LEU A 92 -4.15 -23.39 7.67
C LEU A 92 -3.17 -23.17 6.51
N PRO A 93 -3.44 -22.20 5.62
CA PRO A 93 -2.50 -21.88 4.54
C PRO A 93 -1.12 -21.55 5.12
N SER A 94 -0.12 -22.29 4.66
CA SER A 94 1.29 -22.05 4.94
C SER A 94 1.93 -21.23 3.82
N ARG A 95 3.02 -20.54 4.11
CA ARG A 95 3.78 -19.76 3.11
C ARG A 95 4.23 -20.61 1.89
N GLU A 96 4.45 -21.91 2.09
CA GLU A 96 4.79 -22.85 1.02
C GLU A 96 3.56 -23.18 0.15
N SER A 97 2.39 -23.34 0.78
CA SER A 97 1.12 -23.54 0.06
C SER A 97 0.72 -22.33 -0.79
N GLU A 98 0.95 -21.10 -0.29
CA GLU A 98 0.71 -19.87 -1.07
C GLU A 98 1.63 -19.77 -2.29
N PHE A 99 2.87 -20.26 -2.17
CA PHE A 99 3.84 -20.23 -3.25
C PHE A 99 3.43 -21.13 -4.43
N LEU A 100 2.73 -22.22 -4.17
CA LEU A 100 2.21 -23.14 -5.20
C LEU A 100 1.20 -22.45 -6.11
N HIS A 101 0.42 -21.52 -5.57
CA HIS A 101 -0.72 -20.90 -6.24
C HIS A 101 -0.42 -19.50 -6.78
N ARG A 102 0.82 -19.01 -6.63
CA ARG A 102 1.24 -17.68 -7.08
C ARG A 102 1.08 -17.43 -8.58
N ASN A 103 1.14 -18.49 -9.38
CA ASN A 103 1.01 -18.42 -10.83
C ASN A 103 -0.41 -18.71 -11.32
N ASP A 104 -1.35 -19.07 -10.44
CA ASP A 104 -2.73 -19.36 -10.83
C ASP A 104 -3.51 -18.05 -10.95
N PRO A 105 -4.03 -17.71 -12.15
CA PRO A 105 -4.81 -16.49 -12.35
C PRO A 105 -6.09 -16.46 -11.53
N VAL A 106 -6.57 -17.60 -11.03
CA VAL A 106 -7.78 -17.71 -10.21
C VAL A 106 -7.49 -17.45 -8.72
N TRP A 107 -6.22 -17.54 -8.30
CA TRP A 107 -5.78 -17.41 -6.92
C TRP A 107 -5.19 -16.03 -6.61
N GLU A 108 -5.86 -14.96 -7.03
CA GLU A 108 -5.36 -13.60 -6.79
C GLU A 108 -5.62 -13.10 -5.36
N TYR A 109 -6.71 -13.56 -4.73
CA TYR A 109 -7.14 -13.09 -3.41
C TYR A 109 -6.97 -14.13 -2.30
N GLY A 110 -6.16 -15.17 -2.54
CA GLY A 110 -5.84 -16.20 -1.54
C GLY A 110 -6.94 -17.24 -1.31
N PHE A 111 -7.95 -17.31 -2.18
CA PHE A 111 -8.97 -18.36 -2.18
C PHE A 111 -9.48 -18.63 -3.60
N TYR A 112 -9.98 -19.84 -3.82
CA TYR A 112 -10.65 -20.20 -5.07
C TYR A 112 -12.07 -19.67 -5.09
N GLU A 113 -12.36 -18.96 -6.16
CA GLU A 113 -13.65 -18.41 -6.47
C GLU A 113 -14.59 -19.50 -7.07
N PRO A 114 -15.86 -19.61 -6.61
CA PRO A 114 -16.84 -20.50 -7.22
C PRO A 114 -16.98 -20.28 -8.74
N PRO A 115 -17.15 -21.35 -9.54
CA PRO A 115 -17.43 -21.20 -10.96
C PRO A 115 -18.77 -20.48 -11.19
N LEU A 116 -18.83 -19.68 -12.26
CA LEU A 116 -19.96 -18.80 -12.59
C LEU A 116 -21.32 -19.55 -12.63
N ASP A 117 -21.32 -20.81 -13.07
CA ASP A 117 -22.52 -21.64 -13.19
C ASP A 117 -23.18 -21.99 -11.84
N LYS A 118 -22.39 -21.99 -10.75
CA LYS A 118 -22.87 -22.33 -9.41
C LYS A 118 -23.25 -21.11 -8.58
N MET A 119 -23.15 -19.91 -9.16
CA MET A 119 -23.37 -18.67 -8.44
C MET A 119 -24.86 -18.31 -8.36
N PRO A 120 -25.41 -18.06 -7.16
CA PRO A 120 -26.79 -17.63 -7.02
C PRO A 120 -26.98 -16.19 -7.51
N GLN A 121 -28.18 -15.89 -8.01
CA GLN A 121 -28.56 -14.54 -8.42
C GLN A 121 -28.50 -13.58 -7.23
N GLY A 122 -28.06 -12.34 -7.48
CA GLY A 122 -27.89 -11.33 -6.43
C GLY A 122 -26.61 -11.41 -5.61
N LYS A 123 -25.68 -12.33 -5.93
CA LYS A 123 -24.34 -12.38 -5.34
C LYS A 123 -23.27 -12.09 -6.40
N LEU A 124 -22.14 -11.56 -5.95
CA LEU A 124 -20.94 -11.36 -6.75
C LEU A 124 -19.79 -12.21 -6.25
N MET A 125 -18.88 -12.44 -7.17
CA MET A 125 -17.52 -12.85 -6.86
C MET A 125 -16.73 -11.67 -6.26
N LEU A 126 -15.66 -11.94 -5.52
CA LEU A 126 -14.85 -10.86 -4.97
C LEU A 126 -14.14 -10.10 -6.09
N ARG A 127 -13.60 -10.82 -7.08
CA ARG A 127 -12.99 -10.23 -8.28
C ARG A 127 -13.96 -9.30 -8.99
N GLU A 128 -15.15 -9.78 -9.29
CA GLU A 128 -16.18 -8.97 -9.94
C GLU A 128 -16.58 -7.76 -9.09
N ALA A 129 -16.69 -7.92 -7.77
CA ALA A 129 -16.99 -6.80 -6.88
C ALA A 129 -15.90 -5.73 -6.93
N MET A 130 -14.62 -6.14 -6.93
CA MET A 130 -13.49 -5.22 -7.03
C MET A 130 -13.43 -4.52 -8.39
N GLU A 131 -13.69 -5.25 -9.49
CA GLU A 131 -13.77 -4.68 -10.84
C GLU A 131 -14.91 -3.65 -10.94
N VAL A 132 -16.10 -3.99 -10.45
CA VAL A 132 -17.25 -3.08 -10.44
C VAL A 132 -16.95 -1.83 -9.60
N LEU A 133 -16.38 -1.99 -8.40
CA LEU A 133 -16.00 -0.86 -7.55
C LEU A 133 -14.96 0.05 -8.22
N ARG A 134 -13.95 -0.54 -8.87
CA ARG A 134 -12.94 0.21 -9.63
C ARG A 134 -13.58 0.97 -10.80
N LYS A 135 -14.50 0.36 -11.53
CA LYS A 135 -15.19 1.01 -12.65
C LYS A 135 -16.10 2.13 -12.19
N MET A 136 -16.79 1.96 -11.05
CA MET A 136 -17.56 3.05 -10.44
C MET A 136 -16.68 4.20 -9.95
N GLN A 137 -15.46 3.89 -9.48
CA GLN A 137 -14.48 4.92 -9.13
C GLN A 137 -14.02 5.70 -10.37
N GLU A 138 -13.66 5.00 -11.45
CA GLU A 138 -13.29 5.61 -12.74
C GLU A 138 -14.42 6.50 -13.29
N ALA A 139 -15.67 6.04 -13.19
CA ALA A 139 -16.85 6.82 -13.57
C ALA A 139 -17.08 8.08 -12.70
N ASN A 140 -16.70 8.04 -11.42
CA ASN A 140 -16.84 9.14 -10.47
C ASN A 140 -15.54 9.95 -10.28
N THR A 141 -14.53 9.75 -11.14
CA THR A 141 -13.27 10.48 -11.05
C THR A 141 -13.51 11.96 -11.35
N GLU A 142 -13.10 12.84 -10.44
CA GLU A 142 -13.29 14.29 -10.53
C GLU A 142 -12.20 14.91 -11.41
N GLY A 143 -12.59 15.81 -12.33
CA GLY A 143 -11.67 16.48 -13.26
C GLY A 143 -12.36 16.87 -14.57
N ASP A 144 -12.17 18.11 -15.01
CA ASP A 144 -12.82 18.68 -16.21
C ASP A 144 -12.02 18.46 -17.50
N SER A 145 -11.00 17.58 -17.47
CA SER A 145 -10.19 17.31 -18.66
C SER A 145 -10.97 16.46 -19.67
N VAL A 146 -10.72 16.69 -20.97
CA VAL A 146 -11.31 15.89 -22.07
C VAL A 146 -10.96 14.41 -21.94
N VAL A 147 -9.79 14.10 -21.36
CA VAL A 147 -9.36 12.72 -21.09
C VAL A 147 -10.19 12.11 -19.96
N ALA A 148 -10.44 12.84 -18.87
CA ALA A 148 -11.29 12.37 -17.79
C ALA A 148 -12.72 12.12 -18.26
N ALA A 149 -13.28 12.97 -19.12
CA ALA A 149 -14.62 12.76 -19.69
C ALA A 149 -14.73 11.44 -20.48
N LYS A 150 -13.74 11.15 -21.34
CA LYS A 150 -13.69 9.88 -22.09
C LYS A 150 -13.58 8.66 -21.18
N MET A 151 -12.72 8.73 -20.16
CA MET A 151 -12.56 7.65 -19.19
C MET A 151 -13.86 7.37 -18.42
N ARG A 152 -14.65 8.41 -18.09
CA ARG A 152 -15.97 8.23 -17.46
C ARG A 152 -16.97 7.54 -18.38
N GLU A 153 -17.01 7.92 -19.65
CA GLU A 153 -17.91 7.30 -20.64
C GLU A 153 -17.54 5.83 -20.86
N GLU A 154 -16.25 5.53 -21.01
CA GLU A 154 -15.74 4.15 -21.12
C GLU A 154 -16.09 3.32 -19.88
N ALA A 155 -15.86 3.86 -18.69
CA ALA A 155 -16.18 3.19 -17.44
C ALA A 155 -17.69 2.90 -17.30
N ASN A 156 -18.57 3.84 -17.67
CA ASN A 156 -20.02 3.63 -17.66
C ASN A 156 -20.45 2.54 -18.66
N ASN A 157 -19.88 2.55 -19.87
CA ASN A 157 -20.17 1.55 -20.89
C ASN A 157 -19.75 0.14 -20.46
N GLU A 158 -18.61 0.02 -19.78
CA GLU A 158 -18.12 -1.24 -19.25
C GLU A 158 -18.97 -1.73 -18.06
N LEU A 159 -19.37 -0.81 -17.18
CA LEU A 159 -20.23 -1.11 -16.04
C LEU A 159 -21.59 -1.70 -16.47
N GLU A 160 -22.18 -1.17 -17.54
CA GLU A 160 -23.45 -1.67 -18.10
C GLU A 160 -23.30 -3.05 -18.77
N LYS A 161 -22.11 -3.35 -19.30
CA LYS A 161 -21.84 -4.64 -19.95
C LYS A 161 -21.49 -5.76 -18.95
N HIS A 162 -20.96 -5.40 -17.78
CA HIS A 162 -20.43 -6.32 -16.78
C HIS A 162 -21.46 -7.34 -16.27
N GLU A 163 -21.11 -8.64 -16.31
CA GLU A 163 -22.00 -9.74 -15.95
C GLU A 163 -22.45 -9.68 -14.49
N GLY A 164 -21.52 -9.38 -13.58
CA GLY A 164 -21.82 -9.16 -12.16
C GLY A 164 -22.89 -8.07 -11.92
N VAL A 165 -22.84 -6.95 -12.64
CA VAL A 165 -23.81 -5.84 -12.48
C VAL A 165 -25.19 -6.28 -12.99
N LYS A 166 -25.23 -7.03 -14.09
CA LYS A 166 -26.49 -7.63 -14.59
C LYS A 166 -27.10 -8.62 -13.59
N ARG A 167 -26.28 -9.36 -12.84
CA ARG A 167 -26.74 -10.34 -11.85
C ARG A 167 -27.31 -9.74 -10.56
N ILE A 168 -26.75 -8.64 -10.06
CA ILE A 168 -27.26 -8.00 -8.84
C ILE A 168 -28.27 -6.89 -9.13
N GLY A 169 -28.12 -6.21 -10.27
CA GLY A 169 -28.83 -4.98 -10.59
C GLY A 169 -28.04 -3.71 -10.21
N ARG A 170 -28.31 -2.63 -10.95
CA ARG A 170 -27.60 -1.34 -10.85
C ARG A 170 -27.76 -0.66 -9.48
N GLU A 171 -28.95 -0.76 -8.89
CA GLU A 171 -29.26 -0.16 -7.58
C GLU A 171 -28.39 -0.76 -6.47
N LYS A 172 -28.33 -2.09 -6.39
CA LYS A 172 -27.52 -2.78 -5.39
C LYS A 172 -26.03 -2.56 -5.61
N ALA A 173 -25.59 -2.41 -6.87
CA ALA A 173 -24.21 -2.03 -7.17
C ALA A 173 -23.88 -0.60 -6.72
N GLN A 174 -24.81 0.35 -6.85
CA GLN A 174 -24.65 1.70 -6.29
C GLN A 174 -24.60 1.68 -4.77
N THR A 175 -25.50 0.93 -4.11
CA THR A 175 -25.45 0.76 -2.66
C THR A 175 -24.11 0.18 -2.20
N LEU A 176 -23.60 -0.84 -2.92
CA LEU A 176 -22.28 -1.41 -2.66
C LEU A 176 -21.18 -0.34 -2.73
N TYR A 177 -21.17 0.47 -3.79
CA TYR A 177 -20.19 1.54 -3.94
C TYR A 177 -20.30 2.60 -2.84
N GLU A 178 -21.50 3.01 -2.46
CA GLU A 178 -21.72 3.95 -1.36
C GLU A 178 -21.15 3.43 -0.03
N TYR A 179 -21.29 2.13 0.25
CA TYR A 179 -20.70 1.50 1.43
C TYR A 179 -19.17 1.49 1.41
N PHE A 180 -18.56 1.26 0.24
CA PHE A 180 -17.10 1.13 0.13
C PHE A 180 -16.38 2.45 -0.17
N ARG A 181 -17.10 3.47 -0.66
CA ARG A 181 -16.56 4.80 -0.98
C ARG A 181 -15.74 5.43 0.16
N PRO A 182 -16.13 5.35 1.45
CA PRO A 182 -15.33 5.92 2.55
C PRO A 182 -13.96 5.28 2.73
N PHE A 183 -13.75 4.07 2.22
CA PHE A 183 -12.48 3.35 2.28
C PHE A 183 -11.60 3.59 1.05
N GLU A 184 -12.07 4.40 0.10
CA GLU A 184 -11.31 4.78 -1.08
C GLU A 184 -10.08 5.61 -0.67
N ARG A 185 -8.89 5.11 -1.01
CA ARG A 185 -7.65 5.87 -0.92
C ARG A 185 -7.20 6.22 -2.33
N ARG A 186 -7.27 7.50 -2.68
CA ARG A 186 -6.64 8.04 -3.88
C ARG A 186 -5.18 8.34 -3.57
N GLU A 187 -4.31 7.39 -3.86
CA GLU A 187 -2.88 7.67 -3.90
C GLU A 187 -2.58 8.37 -5.23
N GLU A 188 -2.62 9.71 -5.23
CA GLU A 188 -2.17 10.50 -6.36
C GLU A 188 -0.65 10.42 -6.47
N GLN A 189 -0.16 9.56 -7.36
CA GLN A 189 1.25 9.59 -7.72
C GLN A 189 1.47 10.76 -8.70
N LYS A 190 2.26 11.75 -8.28
CA LYS A 190 2.75 12.78 -9.20
C LYS A 190 3.74 12.14 -10.17
N VAL A 191 3.23 11.61 -11.27
CA VAL A 191 4.05 11.12 -12.38
C VAL A 191 4.53 12.33 -13.17
N VAL A 192 5.78 12.74 -12.91
CA VAL A 192 6.42 13.80 -13.70
C VAL A 192 6.94 13.18 -15.00
N SER A 193 6.69 13.84 -16.12
CA SER A 193 7.24 13.40 -17.42
C SER A 193 8.77 13.36 -17.35
N ARG A 194 9.37 12.28 -17.86
CA ARG A 194 10.84 12.18 -17.97
C ARG A 194 11.45 13.33 -18.76
N HIS A 195 10.70 13.86 -19.72
CA HIS A 195 11.11 15.00 -20.53
C HIS A 195 11.19 16.29 -19.71
N ASP A 196 10.20 16.52 -18.85
CA ASP A 196 10.17 17.70 -17.98
C ASP A 196 11.25 17.63 -16.90
N LEU A 197 11.53 16.42 -16.38
CA LEU A 197 12.68 16.19 -15.49
C LEU A 197 14.01 16.46 -16.20
N ALA A 198 14.18 15.98 -17.44
CA ALA A 198 15.40 16.23 -18.22
C ALA A 198 15.58 17.73 -18.54
N ARG A 199 14.49 18.46 -18.81
CA ARG A 199 14.51 19.92 -19.00
C ARG A 199 14.90 20.65 -17.72
N LEU A 200 14.27 20.32 -16.60
CA LEU A 200 14.61 20.89 -15.29
C LEU A 200 16.06 20.60 -14.90
N GLN A 201 16.53 19.37 -15.13
CA GLN A 201 17.91 18.99 -14.88
C GLN A 201 18.85 19.79 -15.78
N SER A 202 18.53 19.95 -17.07
CA SER A 202 19.34 20.77 -17.99
C SER A 202 19.40 22.23 -17.55
N ALA A 203 18.29 22.81 -17.11
CA ALA A 203 18.24 24.18 -16.59
C ALA A 203 19.04 24.35 -15.28
N LEU A 204 18.97 23.37 -14.36
CA LEU A 204 19.75 23.39 -13.12
C LEU A 204 21.28 23.33 -13.38
N HIS A 205 21.69 22.67 -14.46
CA HIS A 205 23.09 22.63 -14.87
C HIS A 205 23.49 23.84 -15.73
N GLY A 206 22.64 24.86 -15.87
CA GLY A 206 22.87 26.05 -16.70
C GLY A 206 22.71 25.83 -18.22
N ARG A 207 22.42 24.60 -18.64
CA ARG A 207 22.44 24.18 -20.06
C ARG A 207 21.12 24.40 -20.80
N GLY A 208 20.06 24.84 -20.11
CA GLY A 208 18.72 25.00 -20.67
C GLY A 208 18.40 26.45 -21.04
N ASP A 209 17.55 26.65 -22.05
CA ASP A 209 16.95 27.96 -22.32
C ASP A 209 16.07 28.37 -21.14
N GLU A 210 16.42 29.47 -20.47
CA GLU A 210 15.67 30.05 -19.34
C GLU A 210 14.21 30.34 -19.70
N PHE A 211 13.94 30.60 -20.99
CA PHE A 211 12.61 30.84 -21.55
C PHE A 211 11.78 29.57 -21.80
N SER A 212 12.37 28.37 -21.75
CA SER A 212 11.64 27.12 -22.02
C SER A 212 11.01 26.47 -20.78
N LEU A 213 11.26 27.03 -19.59
CA LEU A 213 10.70 26.52 -18.34
C LEU A 213 9.25 26.97 -18.15
N PRO A 214 8.40 26.13 -17.53
CA PRO A 214 7.06 26.54 -17.14
C PRO A 214 7.10 27.77 -16.22
N ALA A 215 6.28 28.79 -16.47
CA ALA A 215 6.31 30.08 -15.78
C ALA A 215 6.29 29.99 -14.24
N HIS A 216 5.68 28.95 -13.67
CA HIS A 216 5.61 28.71 -12.23
C HIS A 216 6.94 28.22 -11.60
N THR A 217 7.88 27.71 -12.39
CA THR A 217 9.18 27.19 -11.92
C THR A 217 10.29 28.25 -11.96
N HIS A 218 10.19 29.21 -12.87
CA HIS A 218 11.20 30.25 -13.11
C HIS A 218 11.48 31.11 -11.87
N GLY A 219 10.45 31.48 -11.11
CA GLY A 219 10.58 32.33 -9.92
C GLY A 219 11.12 31.62 -8.68
N HIS A 220 11.09 30.28 -8.64
CA HIS A 220 11.61 29.49 -7.52
C HIS A 220 13.07 29.11 -7.75
N ILE A 221 13.40 28.68 -8.98
CA ILE A 221 14.77 28.34 -9.38
C ILE A 221 15.69 29.56 -9.29
N LYS A 222 15.27 30.73 -9.79
CA LYS A 222 16.06 31.96 -9.70
C LYS A 222 16.36 32.36 -8.24
N ARG A 223 15.40 32.16 -7.33
CA ARG A 223 15.58 32.41 -5.89
C ARG A 223 16.60 31.46 -5.26
N ILE A 224 16.53 30.17 -5.57
CA ILE A 224 17.48 29.16 -5.06
C ILE A 224 18.90 29.49 -5.53
N PHE A 225 19.09 29.79 -6.81
CA PHE A 225 20.40 30.19 -7.35
C PHE A 225 20.93 31.49 -6.73
N GLU A 226 20.08 32.49 -6.50
CA GLU A 226 20.50 33.73 -5.85
C GLU A 226 20.85 33.54 -4.36
N GLU A 227 20.17 32.62 -3.67
CA GLU A 227 20.44 32.29 -2.26
C GLU A 227 21.68 31.40 -2.09
N GLU A 228 21.90 30.42 -2.96
CA GLU A 228 23.11 29.58 -3.00
C GLU A 228 24.34 30.40 -3.36
N LYS A 229 24.23 31.26 -4.38
CA LYS A 229 25.30 32.19 -4.78
C LYS A 229 25.62 33.23 -3.69
N LYS A 230 24.71 33.50 -2.75
CA LYS A 230 25.00 34.35 -1.58
C LYS A 230 25.59 33.57 -0.39
N ARG A 231 25.28 32.27 -0.26
CA ARG A 231 25.80 31.40 0.82
C ARG A 231 27.19 30.86 0.54
N GLU A 232 27.49 30.45 -0.70
CA GLU A 232 28.77 29.84 -1.05
C GLU A 232 29.91 30.87 -1.21
N TRP A 233 29.61 32.07 -1.69
CA TRP A 233 30.64 33.07 -2.01
C TRP A 233 31.32 33.69 -0.79
N ASN A 234 30.69 33.69 0.38
CA ASN A 234 31.15 34.45 1.54
C ASN A 234 31.85 33.63 2.62
N GLN A 235 31.82 32.28 2.60
CA GLN A 235 32.17 31.54 3.81
C GLN A 235 33.26 30.47 3.72
N LEU A 236 33.68 29.94 2.56
CA LEU A 236 34.56 28.73 2.61
C LEU A 236 35.63 28.50 1.53
N LEU A 237 35.78 29.31 0.48
CA LEU A 237 36.80 29.02 -0.56
C LEU A 237 38.13 29.75 -0.32
N THR A 238 39.23 28.99 -0.31
CA THR A 238 40.58 29.53 -0.40
C THR A 238 40.85 30.08 -1.80
N GLU A 239 41.85 30.96 -1.99
CA GLU A 239 42.12 31.60 -3.29
C GLU A 239 42.35 30.59 -4.43
N LYS A 240 42.93 29.43 -4.12
CA LYS A 240 43.12 28.34 -5.09
C LYS A 240 41.81 27.68 -5.54
N ASP A 241 40.89 27.45 -4.61
CA ASP A 241 39.58 26.87 -4.96
C ASP A 241 38.76 27.83 -5.83
N LYS A 242 38.97 29.14 -5.66
CA LYS A 242 38.35 30.18 -6.51
C LYS A 242 38.92 30.14 -7.93
N GLU A 243 40.23 29.97 -8.08
CA GLU A 243 40.87 29.86 -9.39
C GLU A 243 40.43 28.59 -10.13
N GLU A 244 40.40 27.43 -9.47
CA GLU A 244 39.92 26.17 -10.06
C GLU A 244 38.44 26.25 -10.48
N PHE A 245 37.61 26.92 -9.68
CA PHE A 245 36.21 27.14 -10.00
C PHE A 245 36.02 28.12 -11.17
N ASP A 246 36.78 29.21 -11.21
CA ASP A 246 36.75 30.17 -12.31
C ASP A 246 37.25 29.53 -13.62
N GLU A 247 38.23 28.64 -13.56
CA GLU A 247 38.65 27.82 -14.69
C GLU A 247 37.55 26.86 -15.14
N ALA A 248 36.89 26.16 -14.21
CA ALA A 248 35.76 25.29 -14.53
C ALA A 248 34.59 26.07 -15.17
N ILE A 249 34.29 27.29 -14.68
CA ILE A 249 33.31 28.17 -15.30
C ILE A 249 33.73 28.61 -16.69
N ARG A 250 35.01 28.94 -16.91
CA ARG A 250 35.51 29.33 -18.24
C ARG A 250 35.38 28.19 -19.24
N VAL A 251 35.71 26.96 -18.83
CA VAL A 251 35.56 25.75 -19.65
C VAL A 251 34.08 25.51 -19.97
N LEU A 252 33.19 25.59 -18.98
CA LEU A 252 31.75 25.46 -19.22
C LEU A 252 31.23 26.53 -20.18
N ARG A 253 31.67 27.78 -20.04
CA ARG A 253 31.28 28.87 -20.94
C ARG A 253 31.83 28.69 -22.35
N SER A 254 33.04 28.16 -22.53
CA SER A 254 33.60 27.90 -23.85
C SER A 254 32.86 26.74 -24.54
N GLU A 255 32.55 25.66 -23.81
CA GLU A 255 31.73 24.56 -24.32
C GLU A 255 30.32 25.04 -24.71
N GLU A 256 29.70 25.91 -23.92
CA GLU A 256 28.41 26.51 -24.25
C GLU A 256 28.49 27.42 -25.48
N HIS A 257 29.54 28.23 -25.60
CA HIS A 257 29.77 29.06 -26.79
C HIS A 257 29.90 28.21 -28.06
N GLU A 258 30.64 27.10 -28.01
CA GLU A 258 30.76 26.18 -29.14
C GLU A 258 29.43 25.51 -29.50
N ARG A 259 28.66 25.10 -28.49
CA ARG A 259 27.31 24.53 -28.69
C ARG A 259 26.37 25.56 -29.33
N LEU A 260 26.35 26.79 -28.82
CA LEU A 260 25.52 27.87 -29.35
C LEU A 260 25.92 28.22 -30.77
N LYS A 261 27.22 28.24 -31.08
CA LYS A 261 27.71 28.43 -32.44
C LYS A 261 27.21 27.34 -33.39
N LYS A 262 27.32 26.06 -33.00
CA LYS A 262 26.76 24.92 -33.76
C LYS A 262 25.24 25.04 -33.94
N ARG A 263 24.53 25.50 -32.91
CA ARG A 263 23.07 25.68 -32.98
C ARG A 263 22.67 26.83 -33.91
N LEU A 264 23.42 27.93 -33.90
CA LEU A 264 23.23 29.05 -34.83
C LEU A 264 23.51 28.62 -36.28
N GLU A 265 24.54 27.81 -36.50
CA GLU A 265 24.83 27.22 -37.82
C GLU A 265 23.65 26.35 -38.30
N GLN A 266 23.11 25.48 -37.44
CA GLN A 266 21.92 24.69 -37.76
C GLN A 266 20.69 25.56 -38.07
N ILE A 267 20.43 26.60 -37.29
CA ILE A 267 19.30 27.51 -37.53
C ILE A 267 19.46 28.22 -38.88
N ASN A 268 20.66 28.68 -39.22
CA ASN A 268 20.94 29.30 -40.52
C ASN A 268 20.75 28.31 -41.69
N GLU A 269 21.08 27.04 -41.50
CA GLU A 269 20.83 25.99 -42.50
C GLU A 269 19.33 25.71 -42.66
N ASP A 270 18.59 25.64 -41.56
CA ASP A 270 17.15 25.43 -41.57
C ASP A 270 16.41 26.63 -42.19
N GLU A 271 16.84 27.86 -41.93
CA GLU A 271 16.31 29.07 -42.59
C GLU A 271 16.55 29.07 -44.10
N LYS A 272 17.73 28.62 -44.56
CA LYS A 272 18.01 28.47 -46.00
C LYS A 272 17.09 27.44 -46.64
N LYS A 273 16.96 26.25 -46.03
CA LYS A 273 16.04 25.20 -46.50
C LYS A 273 14.58 25.67 -46.53
N LEU A 274 14.17 26.45 -45.52
CA LEU A 274 12.82 27.00 -45.44
C LEU A 274 12.59 28.07 -46.53
N GLY A 275 13.60 28.89 -46.82
CA GLY A 275 13.60 29.84 -47.94
C GLY A 275 13.48 29.14 -49.30
N GLU A 276 14.26 28.09 -49.53
CA GLU A 276 14.20 27.26 -50.74
C GLU A 276 12.83 26.59 -50.91
N ALA A 277 12.29 26.01 -49.83
CA ALA A 277 10.96 25.41 -49.83
C ALA A 277 9.85 26.45 -50.09
N MET A 278 9.98 27.68 -49.58
CA MET A 278 9.03 28.76 -49.87
C MET A 278 9.12 29.25 -51.32
N GLU A 279 10.32 29.36 -51.88
CA GLU A 279 10.52 29.69 -53.30
C GLU A 279 9.94 28.60 -54.22
N GLU A 280 10.16 27.32 -53.89
CA GLU A 280 9.59 26.19 -54.61
C GLU A 280 8.05 26.18 -54.51
N ALA A 281 7.49 26.46 -53.32
CA ALA A 281 6.05 26.59 -53.13
C ALA A 281 5.46 27.77 -53.92
N LYS A 282 6.18 28.89 -54.04
CA LYS A 282 5.77 30.04 -54.87
C LYS A 282 5.82 29.71 -56.36
N LYS A 283 6.84 28.98 -56.83
CA LYS A 283 6.93 28.50 -58.24
C LYS A 283 5.79 27.55 -58.56
N ARG A 284 5.54 26.53 -57.72
CA ARG A 284 4.40 25.61 -57.88
C ARG A 284 3.04 26.32 -57.85
N ARG A 285 2.92 27.42 -57.10
CA ARG A 285 1.70 28.26 -57.10
C ARG A 285 1.55 29.12 -58.35
N LYS A 286 2.64 29.54 -59.00
CA LYS A 286 2.60 30.27 -60.29
C LYS A 286 2.28 29.32 -61.45
N GLU A 287 2.93 28.16 -61.49
CA GLU A 287 2.68 27.13 -62.51
C GLU A 287 1.24 26.63 -62.47
N ARG A 288 0.64 26.46 -61.28
CA ARG A 288 -0.79 26.12 -61.15
C ARG A 288 -1.75 27.19 -61.67
N LYS A 289 -1.36 28.47 -61.66
CA LYS A 289 -2.18 29.56 -62.18
C LYS A 289 -2.09 29.69 -63.70
N GLU A 290 -0.97 29.31 -64.30
CA GLU A 290 -0.79 29.31 -65.76
C GLU A 290 -1.44 28.10 -66.44
N THR A 291 -1.77 27.04 -65.70
CA THR A 291 -2.53 25.87 -66.20
C THR A 291 -4.05 26.00 -66.08
N GLU A 292 -4.55 27.10 -65.48
CA GLU A 292 -5.99 27.36 -65.29
C GLU A 292 -6.54 28.50 -66.18
N GLU A 293 -5.73 29.07 -67.08
CA GLU A 293 -6.15 29.96 -68.20
C GLU A 293 -6.19 29.19 -69.53
#